data_AF-A0A535RVI0-F1
#
_entry.id   AF-A0A535RVI0-F1
#
_cell.length_a   1.000
_cell.length_b   1.000
_cell.length_c   1.000
_cell.angle_alpha   90.00
_cell.angle_beta   90.00
_cell.angle_gamma   90.00
#
_symmetry.space_group_name_H-M   'P 1'
#
loop_
_entity.id
_entity.type
_entity.pdbx_description
1 polymer ?
#
loop_
_entity_poly.entity_id
_entity_poly.type
_entity_poly.pdbx_seq_one_letter_code
_entity_poly.pdbx_strand_id
1 'polypeptide(L)'
;ANDYYAMGPALTAHQFGQGQAYYVATQGSNELLAGLMRLLCQQATVSPVLNAPEGIEVTRRMRADGRVVYFFLNHTDKPEVVALPAGKFTSLLNKEEVERQIEIDEREVAVLLAQ
;
A
#
# COMPACT_ATOMS: atom_id res chain seq x y z
N ALA A 1 5.12 -12.13 30.67
CA ALA A 1 6.02 -13.02 29.89
C ALA A 1 6.73 -13.99 30.83
N ASN A 2 5.99 -14.91 31.45
CA ASN A 2 6.53 -15.86 32.43
C ASN A 2 5.79 -17.20 32.34
N ASP A 3 5.62 -17.67 31.10
CA ASP A 3 4.96 -18.95 30.77
C ASP A 3 6.03 -20.00 30.42
N TYR A 4 5.65 -21.28 30.27
CA TYR A 4 6.61 -22.39 30.13
C TYR A 4 7.51 -22.32 28.88
N TYR A 5 7.10 -21.55 27.86
CA TYR A 5 7.85 -21.28 26.63
C TYR A 5 8.45 -19.86 26.60
N ALA A 6 8.55 -19.20 27.75
CA ALA A 6 9.29 -17.94 27.86
C ALA A 6 10.71 -18.11 27.30
N MET A 7 11.20 -17.07 26.62
CA MET A 7 12.47 -17.07 25.87
C MET A 7 12.50 -17.99 24.62
N GLY A 8 11.42 -18.70 24.32
CA GLY A 8 11.28 -19.41 23.04
C GLY A 8 11.13 -18.44 21.85
N PRO A 9 11.49 -18.87 20.63
CA PRO A 9 11.42 -18.02 19.45
C PRO A 9 9.97 -17.74 19.05
N ALA A 10 9.59 -16.46 19.03
CA ALA A 10 8.27 -16.02 18.56
C ALA A 10 8.25 -15.66 17.05
N LEU A 11 9.42 -15.35 16.48
CA LEU A 11 9.63 -15.04 15.06
C LEU A 11 10.96 -15.68 14.64
N THR A 12 10.94 -16.46 13.57
CA THR A 12 12.15 -17.04 12.97
C THR A 12 12.26 -16.69 11.49
N ALA A 13 13.48 -16.69 10.97
CA ALA A 13 13.76 -16.49 9.56
C ALA A 13 14.75 -17.56 9.08
N HIS A 14 14.49 -18.16 7.93
CA HIS A 14 15.30 -19.22 7.35
C HIS A 14 15.65 -18.90 5.89
N GLN A 15 16.95 -18.82 5.59
CA GLN A 15 17.45 -18.68 4.22
C GLN A 15 17.38 -20.05 3.53
N PHE A 16 16.72 -20.12 2.36
CA PHE A 16 16.62 -21.33 1.57
C PHE A 16 16.73 -21.02 0.07
N GLY A 17 17.75 -21.58 -0.59
CA GLY A 17 18.07 -21.22 -1.96
C GLY A 17 18.32 -19.71 -2.10
N GLN A 18 17.65 -19.08 -3.07
CA GLN A 18 17.76 -17.65 -3.34
C GLN A 18 16.81 -16.77 -2.51
N GLY A 19 16.01 -17.36 -1.61
CA GLY A 19 14.98 -16.64 -0.85
C GLY A 19 15.05 -16.88 0.65
N GLN A 20 14.09 -16.28 1.36
CA GLN A 20 13.98 -16.37 2.81
C GLN A 20 12.52 -16.64 3.21
N ALA A 21 12.33 -17.53 4.19
CA ALA A 21 11.03 -17.82 4.78
C ALA A 21 10.97 -17.29 6.22
N TYR A 22 9.86 -16.64 6.57
CA TYR A 22 9.62 -16.12 7.92
C TYR A 22 8.46 -16.87 8.57
N TYR A 23 8.62 -17.26 9.84
CA TYR A 23 7.56 -17.92 10.61
C TYR A 23 7.23 -17.09 11.84
N VAL A 24 5.96 -16.66 11.94
CA VAL A 24 5.42 -15.94 13.10
C VAL A 24 4.66 -16.95 13.96
N ALA A 25 5.22 -17.33 15.10
CA ALA A 25 4.70 -18.40 15.97
C ALA A 25 3.60 -17.93 16.94
N THR A 26 3.11 -16.69 16.76
CA THR A 26 2.15 -16.05 17.63
C THR A 26 1.21 -15.18 16.80
N GLN A 27 0.06 -14.84 17.36
CA GLN A 27 -0.74 -13.74 16.84
C GLN A 27 -0.02 -12.42 17.16
N GLY A 28 0.69 -11.88 16.17
CA GLY A 28 1.37 -10.59 16.29
C GLY A 28 0.40 -9.44 16.48
N SER A 29 0.84 -8.39 17.18
CA SER A 29 0.10 -7.13 17.20
C SER A 29 0.14 -6.46 15.82
N ASN A 30 -0.77 -5.51 15.57
CA ASN A 30 -0.77 -4.75 14.32
C ASN A 30 0.56 -4.01 14.09
N GLU A 31 1.18 -3.50 15.17
CA GLU A 31 2.45 -2.80 15.12
C GLU A 31 3.60 -3.75 14.72
N LEU A 32 3.61 -4.96 15.28
CA LEU A 32 4.59 -6.00 14.93
C LEU A 32 4.46 -6.38 13.45
N LEU A 33 3.24 -6.66 12.99
CA LEU A 33 2.98 -7.06 11.61
C LEU A 33 3.29 -5.93 10.62
N ALA A 34 2.93 -4.68 10.94
CA ALA A 34 3.27 -3.52 10.12
C ALA A 34 4.79 -3.27 10.05
N GLY A 35 5.50 -3.45 11.17
CA GLY A 35 6.97 -3.39 11.21
C GLY A 35 7.61 -4.48 10.35
N LEU A 36 7.15 -5.72 10.49
CA LEU A 36 7.64 -6.86 9.72
C LEU A 36 7.38 -6.66 8.23
N MET A 37 6.17 -6.29 7.83
CA MET A 37 5.84 -6.05 6.41
C MET A 37 6.70 -4.93 5.81
N ARG A 38 6.95 -3.83 6.54
CA ARG A 38 7.86 -2.77 6.08
C ARG A 38 9.28 -3.29 5.84
N LEU A 39 9.82 -4.09 6.77
CA LEU A 39 11.14 -4.71 6.63
C LEU A 39 11.19 -5.62 5.40
N LEU A 40 10.20 -6.51 5.24
CA LEU A 40 10.16 -7.47 4.14
C LEU A 40 10.01 -6.78 2.78
N CYS A 41 9.14 -5.78 2.68
CA CYS A 41 9.00 -4.98 1.45
C CYS A 41 10.30 -4.26 1.09
N GLN A 42 11.01 -3.68 2.07
CA GLN A 42 12.32 -3.05 1.84
C GLN A 42 13.35 -4.05 1.31
N GLN A 43 13.46 -5.22 1.94
CA GLN A 43 14.37 -6.29 1.51
C GLN A 43 14.04 -6.80 0.11
N ALA A 44 12.75 -6.90 -0.23
CA ALA A 44 12.27 -7.32 -1.53
C ALA A 44 12.27 -6.20 -2.59
N THR A 45 12.69 -4.97 -2.23
CA THR A 45 12.61 -3.78 -3.11
C THR A 45 11.18 -3.52 -3.63
N VAL A 46 10.18 -3.84 -2.82
CA VAL A 46 8.77 -3.56 -3.09
C VAL A 46 8.41 -2.22 -2.48
N SER A 47 7.90 -1.32 -3.33
CA SER A 47 7.46 0.02 -2.93
C SER A 47 5.93 0.15 -2.97
N PRO A 48 5.34 1.02 -2.13
CA PRO A 48 3.91 1.32 -2.23
C PRO A 48 3.56 1.88 -3.61
N VAL A 49 2.28 1.77 -3.99
CA VAL A 49 1.79 2.33 -5.26
C VAL A 49 1.98 3.84 -5.31
N LEU A 50 1.56 4.52 -4.23
CA LEU A 50 1.80 5.93 -3.92
C LEU A 50 1.87 6.10 -2.40
N ASN A 51 2.51 7.16 -1.93
CA ASN A 51 2.35 7.60 -0.55
C ASN A 51 0.99 8.29 -0.43
N ALA A 52 0.17 7.87 0.53
CA ALA A 52 -1.15 8.43 0.76
C ALA A 52 -1.40 8.60 2.27
N PRO A 53 -2.27 9.55 2.68
CA PRO A 53 -2.73 9.66 4.06
C PRO A 53 -3.37 8.36 4.55
N GLU A 54 -3.36 8.15 5.87
CA GLU A 54 -4.10 7.04 6.50
C GLU A 54 -5.59 7.13 6.15
N GLY A 55 -6.19 5.99 5.82
CA GLY A 55 -7.58 5.92 5.35
C GLY A 55 -7.76 6.12 3.85
N ILE A 56 -6.73 6.53 3.11
CA ILE A 56 -6.75 6.53 1.64
C ILE A 56 -6.14 5.24 1.10
N GLU A 57 -6.98 4.44 0.44
CA GLU A 57 -6.55 3.27 -0.28
C GLU A 57 -6.18 3.63 -1.71
N VAL A 58 -4.98 3.23 -2.16
CA VAL A 58 -4.53 3.41 -3.55
C VAL A 58 -4.15 2.07 -4.16
N THR A 59 -4.79 1.72 -5.27
CA THR A 59 -4.40 0.55 -6.08
C THR A 59 -4.13 0.96 -7.52
N ARG A 60 -3.36 0.14 -8.26
CA ARG A 60 -3.13 0.36 -9.69
C ARG A 60 -3.39 -0.91 -10.49
N ARG A 61 -3.91 -0.74 -11.71
CA ARG A 61 -4.10 -1.82 -12.69
C ARG A 61 -3.47 -1.42 -14.01
N MET A 62 -2.81 -2.36 -14.66
CA MET A 62 -2.30 -2.19 -16.02
C MET A 62 -3.29 -2.79 -17.02
N ARG A 63 -3.68 -2.02 -18.02
CA ARG A 63 -4.53 -2.46 -19.12
C ARG A 63 -3.74 -3.29 -20.12
N ALA A 64 -4.44 -4.05 -20.96
CA ALA A 64 -3.83 -4.84 -22.03
C ALA A 64 -3.06 -3.97 -23.05
N ASP A 65 -3.46 -2.71 -23.22
CA ASP A 65 -2.78 -1.72 -24.06
C ASP A 65 -1.61 -1.01 -23.35
N GLY A 66 -1.22 -1.48 -22.15
CA GLY A 66 -0.11 -0.93 -21.38
C GLY A 66 -0.45 0.29 -20.53
N ARG A 67 -1.64 0.89 -20.69
CA ARG A 67 -2.00 2.08 -19.90
C ARG A 67 -2.28 1.72 -18.44
N VAL A 68 -1.87 2.60 -17.53
CA VAL A 68 -2.04 2.42 -16.08
C VAL A 68 -3.27 3.16 -15.59
N VAL A 69 -4.09 2.50 -14.78
CA VAL A 69 -5.23 3.10 -14.08
C VAL A 69 -4.98 3.04 -12.58
N TYR A 70 -5.10 4.18 -11.91
CA TYR A 70 -5.07 4.31 -10.46
C TYR A 70 -6.49 4.40 -9.93
N PHE A 71 -6.74 3.73 -8.81
CA PHE A 71 -7.98 3.80 -8.05
C PHE A 71 -7.65 4.36 -6.68
N PHE A 72 -8.40 5.37 -6.27
CA PHE A 72 -8.29 5.99 -4.97
C PHE A 72 -9.64 5.87 -4.27
N LEU A 73 -9.66 5.32 -3.07
CA LEU A 73 -10.85 5.23 -2.23
C LEU A 73 -10.58 5.97 -0.93
N ASN A 74 -11.40 6.97 -0.63
CA ASN A 74 -11.33 7.68 0.64
C ASN A 74 -12.24 7.00 1.68
N HIS A 75 -11.65 6.30 2.63
CA HIS A 75 -12.39 5.65 3.72
C HIS A 75 -12.63 6.56 4.93
N THR A 76 -12.20 7.82 4.85
CA THR A 76 -12.37 8.83 5.91
C THR A 76 -13.66 9.64 5.75
N ASP A 77 -13.95 10.48 6.72
CA ASP A 77 -15.07 11.43 6.80
C ASP A 77 -14.63 12.88 6.53
N LYS A 78 -13.56 13.05 5.74
CA LYS A 78 -13.05 14.36 5.34
C LYS A 78 -12.35 14.30 3.97
N PRO A 79 -12.23 15.43 3.27
CA PRO A 79 -11.38 15.51 2.09
C PRO A 79 -9.91 15.22 2.42
N GLU A 80 -9.24 14.51 1.53
CA GLU A 80 -7.81 14.18 1.63
C GLU A 80 -7.09 14.44 0.32
N VAL A 81 -5.81 14.78 0.40
CA VAL A 81 -4.98 15.09 -0.78
C VAL A 81 -3.90 14.04 -0.96
N VAL A 82 -3.77 13.51 -2.17
CA VAL A 82 -2.74 12.53 -2.55
C VAL A 82 -1.86 13.10 -3.65
N ALA A 83 -0.54 13.05 -3.45
CA ALA A 83 0.42 13.42 -4.48
C ALA A 83 0.45 12.36 -5.60
N LEU A 84 0.41 12.83 -6.84
CA LEU A 84 0.48 12.01 -8.05
C LEU A 84 1.92 11.95 -8.58
N PRO A 85 2.29 10.88 -9.32
CA PRO A 85 3.53 10.85 -10.09
C PRO A 85 3.60 11.98 -11.12
N ALA A 86 4.79 12.24 -11.64
CA ALA A 86 4.96 13.14 -12.77
C ALA A 86 4.17 12.61 -13.99
N GLY A 87 3.41 13.50 -14.63
CA GLY A 87 2.57 13.16 -15.77
C GLY A 87 1.20 13.84 -15.67
N LYS A 88 0.37 13.56 -16.68
CA LYS A 88 -1.03 13.97 -16.72
C LYS A 88 -1.93 12.77 -16.55
N PHE A 89 -3.05 13.01 -15.89
CA PHE A 89 -4.05 11.99 -15.62
C PHE A 89 -5.41 12.46 -16.09
N THR A 90 -6.23 11.54 -16.59
CA THR A 90 -7.63 11.82 -16.90
C THR A 90 -8.52 11.01 -15.99
N SER A 91 -9.43 11.68 -15.29
CA SER A 91 -10.48 11.02 -14.52
C SER A 91 -11.42 10.27 -15.45
N LEU A 92 -11.60 8.98 -15.19
CA LEU A 92 -12.50 8.14 -15.97
C LEU A 92 -13.98 8.41 -15.63
N LEU A 93 -14.25 9.01 -14.46
CA LEU A 93 -15.60 9.27 -13.95
C LEU A 93 -16.20 10.56 -14.50
N ASN A 94 -15.42 11.66 -14.54
CA ASN A 94 -15.92 12.98 -14.94
C ASN A 94 -15.16 13.60 -16.14
N LYS A 95 -14.09 12.94 -16.65
CA LYS A 95 -13.25 13.37 -17.78
C LYS A 95 -12.34 14.57 -17.51
N GLU A 96 -12.22 15.03 -16.26
CA GLU A 96 -11.30 16.11 -15.91
C GLU A 96 -9.84 15.66 -15.99
N GLU A 97 -8.96 16.60 -16.35
CA GLU A 97 -7.52 16.40 -16.31
C GLU A 97 -6.96 16.82 -14.95
N VAL A 98 -6.06 16.00 -14.40
CA VAL A 98 -5.43 16.22 -13.10
C VAL A 98 -3.92 16.04 -13.22
N GLU A 99 -3.15 16.88 -12.53
CA GLU A 99 -1.69 16.80 -12.44
C GLU A 99 -1.21 17.07 -11.01
N ARG A 100 -0.03 16.51 -10.65
CA ARG A 100 0.69 16.69 -9.38
C ARG A 100 0.03 16.17 -8.11
N GLN A 101 -1.27 16.39 -7.94
CA GLN A 101 -2.03 15.92 -6.79
C GLN A 101 -3.52 15.80 -7.14
N ILE A 102 -4.25 15.00 -6.37
CA ILE A 102 -5.71 14.92 -6.42
C ILE A 102 -6.26 15.11 -5.01
N GLU A 103 -7.30 15.94 -4.90
CA GLU A 103 -8.16 15.98 -3.72
C GLU A 103 -9.30 14.99 -3.93
N ILE A 104 -9.60 14.19 -2.90
CA ILE A 104 -10.64 13.16 -2.92
C ILE A 104 -11.55 13.48 -1.75
N ASP A 105 -12.81 13.79 -2.03
CA ASP A 105 -13.79 14.19 -1.02
C ASP A 105 -14.11 13.02 -0.06
N GLU A 106 -14.79 13.31 1.05
CA GLU A 106 -15.18 12.29 2.01
C GLU A 106 -15.96 11.15 1.34
N ARG A 107 -15.59 9.90 1.64
CA ARG A 107 -16.23 8.70 1.05
C ARG A 107 -16.21 8.63 -0.48
N GLU A 108 -15.46 9.49 -1.16
CA GLU A 108 -15.38 9.53 -2.61
C GLU A 108 -14.43 8.45 -3.16
N VAL A 109 -14.64 8.10 -4.44
CA VAL A 109 -13.75 7.28 -5.24
C VAL A 109 -13.29 8.06 -6.46
N ALA A 110 -11.98 8.12 -6.69
CA ALA A 110 -11.40 8.66 -7.91
C ALA A 110 -10.74 7.54 -8.74
N VAL A 111 -10.91 7.60 -10.06
CA VAL A 111 -10.31 6.63 -11.00
C VAL A 111 -9.56 7.38 -12.09
N LEU A 112 -8.23 7.31 -12.06
CA LEU A 112 -7.36 8.09 -12.93
C LEU A 112 -6.63 7.21 -13.95
N LEU A 113 -6.75 7.54 -15.24
CA LEU A 113 -5.93 6.96 -16.30
C LEU A 113 -4.68 7.82 -16.48
N ALA A 114 -3.48 7.22 -16.38
CA ALA A 114 -2.22 7.88 -16.70
C ALA A 114 -2.08 8.05 -18.23
N GLN A 115 -1.68 9.25 -18.67
CA GLN A 115 -1.40 9.58 -20.07
C GLN A 115 0.04 9.23 -20.46
#